data_AF-A0A9X0ZWV9-F1
#
_entry.id   AF-A0A9X0ZWV9-F1
#
_cell.length_a   1.000
_cell.length_b   1.000
_cell.length_c   1.000
_cell.angle_alpha   90.00
_cell.angle_beta   90.00
_cell.angle_gamma   90.00
#
_symmetry.space_group_name_H-M   'P 1'
#
loop_
_entity.id
_entity.type
_entity.pdbx_description
1 polymer ?
#
loop_
_entity_poly.entity_id
_entity_poly.type
_entity_poly.pdbx_seq_one_letter_code
_entity_poly.pdbx_strand_id
1 'polypeptide(L)'
;MKLPTRAALLGSLCLLAACAYTPPSAQVSLKAVRSENYGSYPRNYQRQIRQYLNDTLLDPDSAKIRIGTPHKVFQTYNPLANTYPPKTPKELKTNQYYVVCAEVNAKNTFGGYTGWQTKIYRFVDGGIEDEALLGSFGTDFAVCRSQDEVFIDTFNVGNVKVNIVP
;
A
#
# COMPACT_ATOMS: atom_id res chain seq x y z
N MET A 1 -35.31 -69.98 -12.11
CA MET A 1 -33.97 -69.42 -12.40
C MET A 1 -33.92 -68.00 -11.86
N LYS A 2 -32.93 -67.71 -11.01
CA LYS A 2 -32.82 -66.47 -10.21
C LYS A 2 -32.10 -65.38 -11.02
N LEU A 3 -32.62 -64.16 -11.04
CA LEU A 3 -31.93 -62.99 -11.60
C LEU A 3 -30.69 -62.64 -10.75
N PRO A 4 -29.54 -62.30 -11.36
CA PRO A 4 -28.46 -61.66 -10.62
C PRO A 4 -28.72 -60.15 -10.54
N THR A 5 -29.30 -59.75 -9.42
CA THR A 5 -29.15 -58.42 -8.81
C THR A 5 -27.66 -58.21 -8.49
N ARG A 6 -26.97 -57.30 -9.17
CA ARG A 6 -25.78 -56.52 -8.71
C ARG A 6 -25.06 -55.90 -9.91
N ALA A 7 -25.44 -54.69 -10.27
CA ALA A 7 -24.60 -53.78 -11.04
C ALA A 7 -25.03 -52.34 -10.74
N ALA A 8 -24.93 -51.94 -9.48
CA ALA A 8 -24.97 -50.55 -9.08
C ALA A 8 -23.79 -50.32 -8.13
N LEU A 9 -23.14 -49.16 -8.26
CA LEU A 9 -22.07 -48.61 -7.42
C LEU A 9 -20.63 -49.06 -7.70
N LEU A 10 -20.07 -48.71 -8.86
CA LEU A 10 -18.61 -48.48 -8.99
C LEU A 10 -18.31 -47.42 -10.06
N GLY A 11 -18.92 -46.23 -9.95
CA GLY A 11 -18.76 -45.22 -11.01
C GLY A 11 -18.92 -43.76 -10.63
N SER A 12 -18.79 -43.37 -9.36
CA SER A 12 -18.92 -41.95 -8.97
C SER A 12 -18.19 -41.58 -7.67
N LEU A 13 -16.89 -41.87 -7.58
CA LEU A 13 -16.06 -41.41 -6.46
C LEU A 13 -14.74 -40.75 -6.93
N CYS A 14 -14.79 -39.93 -7.98
CA CYS A 14 -13.61 -39.19 -8.48
C CYS A 14 -13.87 -37.69 -8.75
N LEU A 15 -14.89 -37.06 -8.14
CA LEU A 15 -15.29 -35.68 -8.52
C LEU A 15 -15.04 -34.59 -7.46
N LEU A 16 -14.20 -34.80 -6.44
CA LEU A 16 -13.95 -33.77 -5.42
C LEU A 16 -12.47 -33.56 -5.06
N ALA A 17 -11.54 -33.87 -5.97
CA ALA A 17 -10.23 -33.22 -5.92
C ALA A 17 -10.35 -31.80 -6.50
N ALA A 18 -11.10 -30.94 -5.82
CA ALA A 18 -11.00 -29.50 -6.07
C ALA A 18 -9.55 -29.12 -5.74
N CYS A 19 -8.78 -28.68 -6.75
CA CYS A 19 -7.43 -28.17 -6.54
C CYS A 19 -7.51 -27.07 -5.47
N ALA A 20 -7.04 -27.35 -4.25
CA ALA A 20 -6.95 -26.36 -3.21
C ALA A 20 -5.93 -25.30 -3.67
N TYR A 21 -6.43 -24.20 -4.23
CA TYR A 21 -5.60 -23.07 -4.60
C TYR A 21 -5.05 -22.45 -3.32
N THR A 22 -3.76 -22.65 -3.07
CA THR A 22 -3.04 -21.97 -2.01
C THR A 22 -2.35 -20.76 -2.64
N PRO A 23 -2.70 -19.52 -2.24
CA PRO A 23 -2.05 -18.35 -2.80
C PRO A 23 -0.55 -18.38 -2.46
N PRO A 24 0.31 -17.94 -3.39
CA PRO A 24 1.74 -17.78 -3.11
C PRO A 24 1.92 -16.87 -1.89
N SER A 25 2.91 -17.15 -1.05
CA SER A 25 3.15 -16.34 0.14
C SER A 25 4.60 -15.89 0.31
N ALA A 26 4.77 -14.63 0.68
CA ALA A 26 6.04 -14.03 1.08
C ALA A 26 6.12 -14.00 2.61
N GLN A 27 7.35 -14.05 3.14
CA GLN A 27 7.61 -13.78 4.55
C GLN A 27 8.44 -12.51 4.66
N VAL A 28 8.03 -11.61 5.56
CA VAL A 28 8.75 -10.36 5.87
C VAL A 28 9.06 -10.35 7.36
N SER A 29 10.35 -10.33 7.71
CA SER A 29 10.79 -10.30 9.12
C SER A 29 10.75 -8.88 9.67
N LEU A 30 10.12 -8.70 10.84
CA LEU A 30 10.07 -7.43 11.57
C LEU A 30 11.47 -6.94 11.93
N LYS A 31 12.37 -7.84 12.29
CA LYS A 31 13.78 -7.50 12.54
C LYS A 31 14.43 -6.89 11.31
N ALA A 32 14.25 -7.51 10.14
CA ALA A 32 14.81 -7.01 8.88
C ALA A 32 14.23 -5.63 8.54
N VAL A 33 12.90 -5.49 8.59
CA VAL A 33 12.19 -4.23 8.35
C VAL A 33 12.74 -3.09 9.20
N ARG A 34 12.93 -3.30 10.51
CA ARG A 34 13.45 -2.26 11.41
C ARG A 34 14.90 -1.85 11.10
N SER A 35 15.69 -2.75 10.54
CA SER A 35 17.11 -2.50 10.22
C SER A 35 17.35 -1.86 8.86
N GLU A 36 16.32 -1.72 8.03
CA GLU A 36 16.48 -1.14 6.69
C GLU A 36 16.88 0.34 6.70
N ASN A 37 17.44 0.77 5.58
CA ASN A 37 17.74 2.18 5.33
C ASN A 37 16.54 2.89 4.70
N TYR A 38 15.86 3.74 5.48
CA TYR A 38 14.73 4.56 5.03
C TYR A 38 15.17 5.90 4.40
N GLY A 39 16.47 6.10 4.22
CA GLY A 39 17.05 7.36 3.77
C GLY A 39 17.05 8.43 4.86
N SER A 40 17.31 9.66 4.43
CA SER A 40 17.38 10.82 5.33
C SER A 40 16.00 11.20 5.87
N TYR A 41 15.89 11.34 7.19
CA TYR A 41 14.68 11.86 7.82
C TYR A 41 14.36 13.27 7.27
N PRO A 42 13.12 13.53 6.81
CA PRO A 42 12.81 14.76 6.08
C PRO A 42 12.67 15.96 7.01
N ARG A 43 13.77 16.51 7.53
CA ARG A 43 13.76 17.56 8.58
C ARG A 43 12.91 18.80 8.28
N ASN A 44 12.76 19.14 7.01
CA ASN A 44 12.02 20.32 6.55
C ASN A 44 10.63 20.00 5.95
N TYR A 45 10.06 18.83 6.28
CA TYR A 45 8.83 18.32 5.66
C TYR A 45 7.67 19.31 5.67
N GLN A 46 7.42 20.01 6.78
CA GLN A 46 6.31 20.97 6.87
C GLN A 46 6.45 22.11 5.87
N ARG A 47 7.67 22.64 5.68
CA ARG A 47 7.92 23.71 4.70
C ARG A 47 7.72 23.20 3.28
N GLN A 48 8.25 22.02 2.97
CA GLN A 48 8.12 21.43 1.64
C GLN A 48 6.66 21.14 1.27
N ILE A 49 5.87 20.60 2.19
CA ILE A 49 4.45 20.33 1.96
C ILE A 49 3.66 21.62 1.76
N ARG A 50 3.94 22.66 2.56
CA ARG A 50 3.31 23.97 2.38
C ARG A 50 3.66 24.59 1.05
N GLN A 51 4.92 24.49 0.62
CA GLN A 51 5.35 24.95 -0.70
C GLN A 51 4.62 24.19 -1.81
N TYR A 52 4.59 22.86 -1.75
CA TYR A 52 3.88 22.04 -2.72
C TYR A 52 2.40 22.41 -2.81
N LEU A 53 1.73 22.58 -1.66
CA LEU A 53 0.34 23.01 -1.62
C LEU A 53 0.14 24.44 -2.15
N ASN A 54 1.08 25.34 -1.90
CA ASN A 54 1.05 26.69 -2.45
C ASN A 54 1.09 26.69 -3.98
N ASP A 55 1.85 25.75 -4.56
CA ASP A 55 2.04 25.66 -6.00
C ASP A 55 0.91 24.87 -6.70
N THR A 56 0.08 24.13 -5.95
CA THR A 56 -0.93 23.21 -6.52
C THR A 56 -2.37 23.57 -6.20
N LEU A 57 -2.64 24.30 -5.11
CA LEU A 57 -3.99 24.72 -4.75
C LEU A 57 -4.43 25.96 -5.53
N LEU A 58 -5.72 26.07 -5.80
CA LEU A 58 -6.31 27.21 -6.51
C LEU A 58 -6.26 28.51 -5.71
N ASP A 59 -6.53 28.44 -4.41
CA ASP A 59 -6.47 29.56 -3.45
C ASP A 59 -5.68 29.07 -2.21
N PRO A 60 -4.34 29.02 -2.30
CA PRO A 60 -3.50 28.45 -1.24
C PRO A 60 -3.53 29.26 0.04
N ASP A 61 -3.66 30.59 -0.05
CA ASP A 61 -3.71 31.49 1.10
C ASP A 61 -4.93 31.23 1.99
N SER A 62 -6.02 30.74 1.40
CA SER A 62 -7.23 30.36 2.15
C SER A 62 -7.18 28.97 2.78
N ALA A 63 -6.20 28.14 2.42
CA ALA A 63 -6.21 26.73 2.78
C ALA A 63 -5.95 26.51 4.27
N LYS A 64 -6.76 25.64 4.89
CA LYS A 64 -6.53 25.18 6.26
C LYS A 64 -5.75 23.87 6.21
N ILE A 65 -4.58 23.85 6.83
CA ILE A 65 -3.61 22.76 6.71
C ILE A 65 -3.16 22.29 8.10
N ARG A 66 -3.25 20.98 8.36
CA ARG A 66 -2.66 20.32 9.53
C ARG A 66 -1.70 19.25 9.04
N ILE A 67 -0.44 19.31 9.46
CA ILE A 67 0.61 18.40 9.00
C ILE A 67 1.03 17.52 10.16
N GLY A 68 0.94 16.20 9.98
CA GLY A 68 1.41 15.21 10.94
C GLY A 68 2.93 15.03 10.92
N THR A 69 3.43 14.07 11.68
CA THR A 69 4.85 13.73 11.70
C THR A 69 5.22 12.72 10.60
N PRO A 70 6.48 12.66 10.15
CA PRO A 70 6.95 11.61 9.25
C PRO A 70 6.86 10.20 9.86
N HIS A 71 6.32 9.26 9.09
CA HIS A 71 6.25 7.83 9.36
C HIS A 71 7.27 7.09 8.49
N LYS A 72 7.95 6.08 9.04
CA LYS A 72 8.73 5.13 8.22
C LYS A 72 7.78 4.18 7.53
N VAL A 73 8.00 3.91 6.24
CA VAL A 73 7.21 2.97 5.45
C VAL A 73 8.13 1.94 4.82
N PHE A 74 7.87 0.67 5.12
CA PHE A 74 8.44 -0.46 4.38
C PHE A 74 7.35 -0.99 3.45
N GLN A 75 7.46 -0.68 2.17
CA GLN A 75 6.48 -1.12 1.18
C GLN A 75 6.95 -2.40 0.51
N THR A 76 6.05 -3.38 0.42
CA THR A 76 6.18 -4.52 -0.49
C THR A 76 5.16 -4.33 -1.62
N TYR A 77 5.59 -4.42 -2.88
CA TYR A 77 4.74 -4.14 -4.02
C TYR A 77 5.08 -5.00 -5.24
N ASN A 78 4.11 -5.20 -6.12
CA ASN A 78 4.32 -5.76 -7.44
C ASN A 78 4.77 -4.63 -8.39
N PRO A 79 6.01 -4.61 -8.91
CA PRO A 79 6.48 -3.58 -9.84
C PRO A 79 5.74 -3.59 -11.19
N LEU A 80 4.98 -4.64 -11.49
CA LEU A 80 4.21 -4.82 -12.72
C LEU A 80 2.69 -4.83 -12.45
N ALA A 81 2.25 -4.12 -11.40
CA ALA A 81 0.85 -4.07 -10.97
C ALA A 81 -0.14 -3.72 -12.10
N ASN A 82 0.28 -2.91 -13.08
CA ASN A 82 -0.54 -2.50 -14.22
C ASN A 82 -0.54 -3.48 -15.39
N THR A 83 0.23 -4.58 -15.32
CA THR A 83 0.38 -5.55 -16.41
C THR A 83 -0.19 -6.91 -16.04
N TYR A 84 0.21 -7.47 -14.91
CA TYR A 84 -0.30 -8.77 -14.44
C TYR A 84 -0.12 -8.95 -12.93
N PRO A 85 -0.99 -9.76 -12.28
CA PRO A 85 -0.83 -10.13 -10.88
C PRO A 85 0.39 -11.04 -10.69
N PRO A 86 1.18 -10.88 -9.62
CA PRO A 86 2.42 -11.63 -9.42
C PRO A 86 2.13 -13.13 -9.25
N LYS A 87 2.87 -13.99 -9.94
CA LYS A 87 2.66 -15.45 -9.85
C LYS A 87 3.37 -16.06 -8.65
N THR A 88 4.49 -15.44 -8.25
CA THR A 88 5.34 -15.91 -7.18
C THR A 88 5.76 -14.75 -6.26
N PRO A 89 6.13 -15.03 -5.01
CA PRO A 89 6.64 -14.00 -4.09
C PRO A 89 7.90 -13.28 -4.58
N LYS A 90 8.69 -13.92 -5.46
CA LYS A 90 9.96 -13.39 -5.98
C LYS A 90 9.77 -12.21 -6.94
N GLU A 91 8.56 -12.05 -7.48
CA GLU A 91 8.20 -10.94 -8.36
C GLU A 91 7.92 -9.66 -7.57
N LEU A 92 7.70 -9.76 -6.25
CA LEU A 92 7.55 -8.59 -5.39
C LEU A 92 8.88 -7.88 -5.19
N LYS A 93 8.80 -6.56 -5.07
CA LYS A 93 9.89 -5.67 -4.70
C LYS A 93 9.55 -4.97 -3.40
N THR A 94 10.59 -4.42 -2.79
CA THR A 94 10.47 -3.65 -1.56
C THR A 94 11.04 -2.26 -1.76
N ASN A 95 10.45 -1.27 -1.09
CA ASN A 95 10.91 0.11 -1.10
C ASN A 95 10.77 0.70 0.31
N GLN A 96 11.69 1.60 0.69
CA GLN A 96 11.78 2.19 2.02
C GLN A 96 11.86 3.70 1.91
N TYR A 97 10.97 4.39 2.61
CA TYR A 97 10.84 5.84 2.52
C TYR A 97 10.11 6.40 3.73
N TYR A 98 10.01 7.73 3.80
CA TYR A 98 9.16 8.42 4.77
C TYR A 98 7.86 8.87 4.14
N VAL A 99 6.79 8.90 4.93
CA VAL A 99 5.51 9.49 4.55
C VAL A 99 5.09 10.53 5.57
N VAL A 100 4.57 11.65 5.10
CA VAL A 100 3.88 12.62 5.95
C VAL A 100 2.44 12.75 5.48
N CYS A 101 1.51 12.58 6.42
CA CYS A 101 0.10 12.84 6.18
C CYS A 101 -0.25 14.29 6.54
N ALA A 102 -1.04 14.95 5.70
CA ALA A 102 -1.61 16.25 5.99
C ALA A 102 -3.12 16.27 5.77
N GLU A 103 -3.85 16.93 6.65
CA GLU A 103 -5.25 17.27 6.45
C GLU A 103 -5.33 18.64 5.79
N VAL A 104 -5.98 18.70 4.63
CA VAL A 104 -6.10 19.91 3.81
C VAL A 104 -7.58 20.18 3.58
N ASN A 105 -8.01 21.40 3.88
CA ASN A 105 -9.32 21.92 3.52
C ASN A 105 -9.13 23.21 2.72
N ALA A 106 -9.39 23.14 1.43
CA ALA A 106 -9.15 24.21 0.47
C ALA A 106 -10.43 24.57 -0.28
N LYS A 107 -10.45 25.72 -0.94
CA LYS A 107 -11.60 26.14 -1.76
C LYS A 107 -11.59 25.46 -3.12
N ASN A 108 -12.78 25.23 -3.66
CA ASN A 108 -13.00 24.88 -5.05
C ASN A 108 -13.10 26.13 -5.95
N THR A 109 -13.32 25.92 -7.25
CA THR A 109 -13.46 26.98 -8.26
C THR A 109 -14.67 27.90 -8.05
N PHE A 110 -15.62 27.53 -7.20
CA PHE A 110 -16.78 28.34 -6.83
C PHE A 110 -16.56 29.11 -5.51
N GLY A 111 -15.37 29.05 -4.93
CA GLY A 111 -15.00 29.76 -3.70
C GLY A 111 -15.44 29.09 -2.39
N GLY A 112 -16.11 27.94 -2.46
CA GLY A 112 -16.52 27.17 -1.29
C GLY A 112 -15.47 26.14 -0.86
N TYR A 113 -15.37 25.87 0.45
CA TYR A 113 -14.48 24.82 0.97
C TYR A 113 -14.95 23.41 0.55
N THR A 114 -14.00 22.53 0.21
CA THR A 114 -14.26 21.15 -0.20
C THR A 114 -14.42 20.18 0.96
N GLY A 115 -14.10 20.61 2.19
CA GLY A 115 -14.05 19.75 3.37
C GLY A 115 -12.63 19.27 3.66
N TRP A 116 -12.43 18.66 4.83
CA TRP A 116 -11.12 18.10 5.20
C TRP A 116 -10.82 16.86 4.38
N GLN A 117 -9.65 16.86 3.74
CA GLN A 117 -9.12 15.74 2.98
C GLN A 117 -7.72 15.38 3.47
N THR A 118 -7.51 14.10 3.77
CA THR A 118 -6.16 13.56 4.00
C THR A 118 -5.40 13.52 2.68
N LYS A 119 -4.15 13.98 2.70
CA LYS A 119 -3.16 13.89 1.63
C LYS A 119 -1.90 13.21 2.15
N ILE A 120 -1.26 12.42 1.30
CA ILE A 120 -0.05 11.67 1.61
C ILE A 120 1.09 12.27 0.80
N TYR A 121 2.19 12.63 1.47
CA TYR A 121 3.41 13.10 0.83
C TYR A 121 4.52 12.10 1.11
N ARG A 122 5.01 11.44 0.06
CA ARG A 122 6.18 10.56 0.15
C ARG A 122 7.46 11.39 0.11
N PHE A 123 8.41 11.02 0.96
CA PHE A 123 9.73 11.61 1.03
C PHE A 123 10.81 10.55 0.79
N VAL A 124 11.67 10.81 -0.18
CA VAL A 124 12.88 10.03 -0.49
C VAL A 124 14.07 10.96 -0.33
N ASP A 125 15.09 10.53 0.42
CA ASP A 125 16.29 11.32 0.73
C ASP A 125 16.00 12.75 1.25
N GLY A 126 14.90 12.89 1.99
CA GLY A 126 14.49 14.14 2.61
C GLY A 126 13.74 15.12 1.71
N GLY A 127 13.54 14.81 0.42
CA GLY A 127 12.74 15.58 -0.54
C GLY A 127 11.39 14.94 -0.83
N ILE A 128 10.38 15.74 -1.16
CA ILE A 128 9.08 15.22 -1.66
C ILE A 128 9.30 14.53 -3.01
N GLU A 129 8.84 13.30 -3.14
CA GLU A 129 8.74 12.59 -4.43
C GLU A 129 7.44 13.01 -5.13
N ASP A 130 7.49 13.23 -6.44
CA ASP A 130 6.33 13.67 -7.22
C ASP A 130 5.22 12.61 -7.19
N GLU A 131 4.05 13.00 -6.68
CA GLU A 131 2.87 12.15 -6.52
C GLU A 131 2.39 11.58 -7.87
N ALA A 132 2.55 12.32 -8.97
CA ALA A 132 2.17 11.87 -10.31
C ALA A 132 2.97 10.65 -10.78
N LEU A 133 4.20 10.49 -10.28
CA LEU A 133 5.08 9.35 -10.60
C LEU A 133 4.71 8.10 -9.82
N LEU A 134 3.94 8.22 -8.73
CA LEU A 134 3.62 7.09 -7.87
C LEU A 134 2.51 6.22 -8.44
N GLY A 135 1.48 6.79 -9.07
CA GLY A 135 0.39 6.03 -9.71
C GLY A 135 -0.09 4.84 -8.86
N SER A 136 -0.02 3.63 -9.42
CA SER A 136 -0.42 2.37 -8.75
C SER A 136 0.55 1.89 -7.64
N PHE A 137 1.61 2.64 -7.34
CA PHE A 137 2.59 2.35 -6.28
C PHE A 137 2.43 3.26 -5.05
N GLY A 138 1.30 3.95 -4.95
CA GLY A 138 0.94 4.78 -3.79
C GLY A 138 0.96 4.01 -2.47
N THR A 139 1.09 4.75 -1.37
CA THR A 139 1.07 4.18 0.00
C THR A 139 -0.36 4.09 0.50
N ASP A 140 -0.71 3.05 1.24
CA ASP A 140 -2.01 2.94 1.91
C ASP A 140 -2.23 4.10 2.90
N PHE A 141 -3.41 4.74 2.86
CA PHE A 141 -3.85 5.76 3.82
C PHE A 141 -3.91 5.28 5.27
N ALA A 142 -3.90 3.97 5.52
CA ALA A 142 -3.74 3.40 6.85
C ALA A 142 -2.47 3.89 7.57
N VAL A 143 -1.42 4.29 6.84
CA VAL A 143 -0.19 4.89 7.42
C VAL A 143 -0.51 6.09 8.31
N CYS A 144 -1.49 6.91 7.94
CA CYS A 144 -1.85 8.13 8.67
C CYS A 144 -2.50 7.88 10.03
N ARG A 145 -2.90 6.64 10.30
CA ARG A 145 -3.50 6.21 11.58
C ARG A 145 -2.64 5.18 12.31
N SER A 146 -1.54 4.71 11.69
CA SER A 146 -0.66 3.73 12.30
C SER A 146 0.11 4.36 13.47
N GLN A 147 0.25 3.57 14.53
CA GLN A 147 1.08 3.87 15.69
C GLN A 147 2.37 3.03 15.70
N ASP A 148 2.60 2.26 14.64
CA ASP A 148 3.76 1.40 14.52
C ASP A 148 5.02 2.23 14.24
N GLU A 149 6.16 1.78 14.75
CA GLU A 149 7.47 2.41 14.48
C GLU A 149 7.78 2.44 12.97
N VAL A 150 7.40 1.37 12.28
CA VAL A 150 7.47 1.24 10.83
C VAL A 150 6.12 0.73 10.35
N PHE A 151 5.49 1.47 9.44
CA PHE A 151 4.30 1.01 8.75
C PHE A 151 4.71 0.03 7.64
N ILE A 152 4.20 -1.20 7.70
CA ILE A 152 4.44 -2.21 6.67
C ILE A 152 3.31 -2.12 5.65
N ASP A 153 3.61 -1.58 4.48
CA ASP A 153 2.65 -1.42 3.40
C ASP A 153 2.67 -2.64 2.48
N THR A 154 1.54 -3.34 2.41
CA THR A 154 1.33 -4.48 1.51
C THR A 154 0.14 -4.25 0.58
N PHE A 155 -0.29 -3.01 0.36
CA PHE A 155 -1.48 -2.70 -0.41
C PHE A 155 -1.37 -3.15 -1.88
N ASN A 156 -0.17 -3.05 -2.47
CA ASN A 156 0.07 -3.28 -3.90
C ASN A 156 0.73 -4.64 -4.21
N VAL A 157 0.44 -5.70 -3.45
CA VAL A 157 1.07 -7.03 -3.62
C VAL A 157 0.27 -8.02 -4.50
N GLY A 158 -0.93 -7.64 -4.93
CA GLY A 158 -1.79 -8.50 -5.75
C GLY A 158 -2.28 -9.74 -5.01
N ASN A 159 -2.13 -10.92 -5.61
CA ASN A 159 -2.57 -12.23 -5.10
C ASN A 159 -1.53 -12.93 -4.21
N VAL A 160 -0.39 -12.30 -3.91
CA VAL A 160 0.60 -12.86 -2.99
C VAL A 160 0.23 -12.48 -1.56
N LYS A 161 0.09 -13.47 -0.68
CA LYS A 161 -0.09 -13.23 0.75
C LYS A 161 1.24 -12.83 1.38
N VAL A 162 1.30 -11.70 2.08
CA VAL A 162 2.48 -11.32 2.86
C VAL A 162 2.25 -11.70 4.32
N ASN A 163 3.10 -12.56 4.86
CA ASN A 163 3.10 -12.93 6.28
C ASN A 163 4.22 -12.15 6.99
N ILE A 164 3.83 -11.35 7.98
CA ILE A 164 4.79 -10.65 8.84
C ILE A 164 5.20 -11.60 9.95
N VAL A 165 6.51 -11.84 10.09
CA VAL A 165 7.09 -12.72 11.09
C VAL A 165 7.98 -11.93 12.06
N PRO A 166 8.09 -12.34 13.34
CA PRO A 166 8.96 -11.69 14.32
C PRO A 166 10.41 -11.52 13.88
#